data_AF-A0A535Q5T6-F1
#
_entry.id   AF-A0A535Q5T6-F1
#
_cell.length_a   1.000
_cell.length_b   1.000
_cell.length_c   1.000
_cell.angle_alpha   90.00
_cell.angle_beta   90.00
_cell.angle_gamma   90.00
#
_symmetry.space_group_name_H-M   'P 1'
#
loop_
_entity.id
_entity.type
_entity.pdbx_description
1 polymer ?
#
loop_
_entity_poly.entity_id
_entity_poly.type
_entity_poly.pdbx_seq_one_letter_code
_entity_poly.pdbx_strand_id
1 'polypeptide(L)'
;MGVDDHQIGRITCGLMLYRVIMKSINMKDSEMKLPDIAQLGEAERDENGRLYLKRFRELFDPLQVDISAVEALAALRLAGRSLHLLQERWGAAHGLSEGRMGVLFRLFRCGDMPLGELADDLVMTPRNVTGLVDHLERDGLVSRVPDPEDRRSVRARLTEAGRARIDAIWKEGLERQFTLVEGLSKDELAQLRHLSLTLVENARKELGK
;
A
#
# COMPACT_ATOMS: atom_id res chain seq x y z
N MET A 1 1.76 -0.34 57.70
CA MET A 1 2.62 -1.28 56.94
C MET A 1 1.72 -2.24 56.22
N GLY A 2 1.96 -2.44 54.92
CA GLY A 2 1.26 -3.41 54.07
C GLY A 2 0.45 -2.74 52.96
N VAL A 3 1.08 -2.53 51.81
CA VAL A 3 0.40 -2.34 50.51
C VAL A 3 0.16 -3.74 49.95
N ASP A 4 -1.03 -4.05 49.46
CA ASP A 4 -1.28 -5.30 48.73
C ASP A 4 -2.27 -5.13 47.55
N ASP A 5 -1.68 -4.85 46.39
CA ASP A 5 -1.87 -5.41 45.04
C ASP A 5 -3.25 -5.60 44.37
N HIS A 6 -4.38 -5.16 44.93
CA HIS A 6 -5.69 -5.33 44.27
C HIS A 6 -6.31 -4.04 43.68
N GLN A 7 -5.52 -2.99 43.48
CA GLN A 7 -5.95 -1.71 42.89
C GLN A 7 -5.32 -1.36 41.53
N ILE A 8 -4.84 -2.35 40.77
CA ILE A 8 -4.55 -2.11 39.35
C ILE A 8 -5.86 -2.27 38.58
N GLY A 9 -6.54 -1.14 38.39
CA GLY A 9 -7.74 -1.05 37.56
C GLY A 9 -7.48 -1.74 36.22
N ARG A 10 -8.28 -2.77 35.92
CA ARG A 10 -8.36 -3.34 34.58
C ARG A 10 -8.72 -2.18 33.64
N ILE A 11 -7.73 -1.66 32.93
CA ILE A 11 -7.94 -0.87 31.73
C ILE A 11 -8.70 -1.81 30.81
N THR A 12 -10.03 -1.68 30.78
CA THR A 12 -10.86 -2.30 29.75
C THR A 12 -10.58 -1.51 28.49
N CYS A 13 -9.43 -1.83 27.88
CA CYS A 13 -9.01 -1.31 26.61
C CYS A 13 -10.11 -1.71 25.63
N GLY A 14 -10.97 -0.75 25.26
CA GLY A 14 -12.06 -0.99 24.32
C GLY A 14 -11.52 -1.66 23.07
N LEU A 15 -12.32 -2.52 22.43
CA LEU A 15 -11.86 -3.38 21.33
C LEU A 15 -11.13 -2.61 20.20
N MET A 16 -11.46 -1.32 20.02
CA MET A 16 -10.80 -0.40 19.10
C MET A 16 -9.40 0.03 19.58
N LEU A 17 -9.27 0.42 20.85
CA LEU A 17 -8.01 0.82 21.47
C LEU A 17 -7.03 -0.36 21.57
N TYR A 18 -7.54 -1.57 21.88
CA TYR A 18 -6.76 -2.81 21.88
C TYR A 18 -6.22 -3.14 20.48
N ARG A 19 -7.02 -2.91 19.43
CA ARG A 19 -6.59 -3.10 18.03
C ARG A 19 -5.54 -2.10 17.57
N VAL A 20 -5.61 -0.85 18.03
CA VAL A 20 -4.65 0.20 17.64
C VAL A 20 -3.32 0.07 18.41
N ILE A 21 -3.38 -0.26 19.70
CA ILE A 21 -2.20 -0.27 20.59
C ILE A 21 -1.51 -1.63 20.67
N MET A 22 -2.24 -2.73 20.88
CA MET A 22 -1.64 -4.06 21.14
C MET A 22 -1.42 -4.88 19.87
N LYS A 23 -2.27 -4.73 18.84
CA LYS A 23 -2.20 -5.52 17.61
C LYS A 23 -1.16 -5.01 16.60
N SER A 24 -0.54 -3.85 16.84
CA SER A 24 0.53 -3.27 16.02
C SER A 24 1.92 -3.84 16.33
N ILE A 25 2.09 -4.50 17.48
CA ILE A 25 3.40 -4.97 17.98
C ILE A 25 3.60 -6.48 17.76
N ASN A 26 2.53 -7.29 17.64
CA ASN A 26 2.70 -8.75 17.75
C ASN A 26 1.67 -9.63 17.00
N MET A 27 1.52 -9.55 15.66
CA MET A 27 1.06 -10.69 14.81
C MET A 27 0.95 -10.38 13.29
N LYS A 28 1.00 -11.47 12.49
CA LYS A 28 1.01 -11.55 11.00
C LYS A 28 0.01 -10.63 10.28
N ASP A 29 0.46 -10.05 9.17
CA ASP A 29 -0.18 -9.04 8.31
C ASP A 29 -1.66 -9.27 7.91
N SER A 30 -2.19 -10.49 8.03
CA SER A 30 -3.50 -10.86 7.47
C SER A 30 -4.72 -10.49 8.32
N GLU A 31 -4.56 -9.93 9.52
CA GLU A 31 -5.70 -9.64 10.43
C GLU A 31 -5.85 -8.18 10.86
N MET A 32 -5.20 -7.24 10.17
CA MET A 32 -5.42 -5.81 10.41
C MET A 32 -6.69 -5.34 9.66
N LYS A 33 -7.86 -5.49 10.29
CA LYS A 33 -9.01 -4.63 9.94
C LYS A 33 -8.91 -3.35 10.77
N LEU A 34 -8.17 -2.36 10.25
CA LEU A 34 -8.35 -0.97 10.67
C LEU A 34 -9.85 -0.64 10.58
N PRO A 35 -10.42 0.12 11.54
CA PRO A 35 -11.79 0.61 11.41
C PRO A 35 -11.99 1.23 10.02
N ASP A 36 -13.18 1.05 9.46
CA ASP A 36 -13.51 1.68 8.19
C ASP A 36 -13.15 3.18 8.25
N ILE A 37 -12.62 3.74 7.16
CA ILE A 37 -12.23 5.17 7.10
C ILE A 37 -13.45 6.04 7.47
N ALA A 38 -14.65 5.58 7.07
CA ALA A 38 -15.93 6.18 7.44
C ALA A 38 -16.21 6.22 8.95
N GLN A 39 -15.58 5.35 9.74
CA GLN A 39 -15.73 5.30 11.19
C GLN A 39 -14.74 6.19 11.94
N LEU A 40 -13.69 6.71 11.29
CA LEU A 40 -12.67 7.56 11.92
C LEU A 40 -13.07 9.04 12.03
N GLY A 41 -14.26 9.42 11.53
CA GLY A 41 -14.79 10.78 11.63
C GLY A 41 -14.24 11.73 10.55
N GLU A 42 -14.77 12.95 10.52
CA GLU A 42 -14.34 13.99 9.59
C GLU A 42 -12.95 14.52 9.98
N ALA A 43 -12.16 14.89 8.96
CA ALA A 43 -10.87 15.53 9.17
C ALA A 43 -11.08 17.03 9.45
N GLU A 44 -10.43 17.54 10.47
CA GLU A 44 -10.39 18.96 10.82
C GLU A 44 -8.98 19.52 10.61
N ARG A 45 -8.81 20.84 10.68
CA ARG A 45 -7.49 21.49 10.62
C ARG A 45 -7.09 21.99 12.00
N ASP A 46 -5.84 21.79 12.37
CA ASP A 46 -5.27 22.39 13.57
C ASP A 46 -4.96 23.88 13.37
N GLU A 47 -4.43 24.53 14.41
CA GLU A 47 -4.01 25.94 14.40
C GLU A 47 -2.96 26.27 13.31
N ASN A 48 -2.21 25.27 12.86
CA ASN A 48 -1.20 25.40 11.79
C ASN A 48 -1.79 25.01 10.42
N GLY A 49 -3.10 24.79 10.32
CA GLY A 49 -3.79 24.39 9.11
C GLY A 49 -3.59 22.93 8.71
N ARG A 50 -3.00 22.08 9.55
CA ARG A 50 -2.71 20.67 9.23
C ARG A 50 -3.91 19.79 9.50
N LEU A 51 -4.19 18.86 8.58
CA LEU A 51 -5.30 17.92 8.73
C LEU A 51 -5.04 16.93 9.86
N TYR A 52 -6.04 16.70 10.69
CA TYR A 52 -6.05 15.67 11.72
C TYR A 52 -7.44 15.03 11.83
N LEU A 53 -7.51 13.83 12.39
CA LEU A 53 -8.77 13.11 12.61
C LEU A 53 -9.28 13.40 14.02
N LYS A 54 -10.33 14.21 14.15
CA LYS A 54 -10.84 14.64 15.47
C LYS A 54 -11.19 13.48 16.40
N ARG A 55 -11.96 12.52 15.89
CA ARG A 55 -12.34 11.33 16.66
C ARG A 55 -11.12 10.50 17.08
N PHE A 56 -10.04 10.55 16.30
CA PHE A 56 -8.78 9.91 16.67
C PHE A 56 -8.16 10.61 17.89
N ARG A 57 -8.07 11.94 17.90
CA ARG A 57 -7.56 12.66 19.09
C ARG A 57 -8.44 12.48 20.32
N GLU A 58 -9.76 12.59 20.17
CA GLU A 58 -10.72 12.38 21.26
C GLU A 58 -10.60 10.99 21.91
N LEU A 59 -10.30 9.96 21.12
CA LEU A 59 -10.11 8.60 21.62
C LEU A 59 -8.88 8.46 22.53
N PHE A 60 -7.82 9.22 22.23
CA PHE A 60 -6.54 9.16 22.95
C PHE A 60 -6.40 10.26 24.01
N ASP A 61 -7.29 11.27 24.02
CA ASP A 61 -7.29 12.37 24.99
C ASP A 61 -7.18 11.90 26.46
N PRO A 62 -7.92 10.87 26.93
CA PRO A 62 -7.80 10.41 28.31
C PRO A 62 -6.42 9.86 28.69
N LEU A 63 -5.62 9.44 27.71
CA LEU A 63 -4.28 8.89 27.94
C LEU A 63 -3.24 9.98 28.21
N GLN A 64 -3.50 11.23 27.80
CA GLN A 64 -2.60 12.38 28.02
C GLN A 64 -1.14 12.10 27.58
N VAL A 65 -0.97 11.38 26.47
CA VAL A 65 0.33 11.06 25.87
C VAL A 65 0.47 11.74 24.50
N ASP A 66 1.71 12.00 24.09
CA ASP A 66 1.98 12.45 22.72
C ASP A 66 1.66 11.32 21.73
N ILE A 67 0.68 11.57 20.86
CA ILE A 67 0.22 10.65 19.83
C ILE A 67 0.70 11.02 18.43
N SER A 68 1.57 12.03 18.27
CA SER A 68 2.00 12.56 16.97
C SER A 68 2.53 11.46 16.05
N ALA A 69 3.35 10.54 16.59
CA ALA A 69 3.87 9.39 15.83
C ALA A 69 2.75 8.42 15.41
N VAL A 70 1.76 8.20 16.28
CA VAL A 70 0.64 7.30 16.00
C VAL A 70 -0.30 7.92 14.95
N GLU A 71 -0.60 9.21 15.06
CA GLU A 71 -1.37 9.95 14.06
C GLU A 71 -0.71 9.89 12.68
N ALA A 72 0.61 10.16 12.61
CA ALA A 72 1.36 10.12 11.36
C ALA A 72 1.34 8.72 10.72
N LEU A 73 1.60 7.67 11.50
CA LEU A 73 1.58 6.29 11.01
C LEU A 73 0.16 5.82 10.63
N ALA A 74 -0.87 6.28 11.33
CA ALA A 74 -2.26 6.01 10.96
C ALA A 74 -2.62 6.71 9.63
N ALA A 75 -2.29 7.99 9.49
CA ALA A 75 -2.54 8.77 8.28
C ALA A 75 -1.85 8.13 7.06
N LEU A 76 -0.59 7.69 7.19
CA LEU A 76 0.12 6.99 6.12
C LEU A 76 -0.59 5.70 5.70
N ARG A 77 -1.05 4.88 6.65
CA ARG A 77 -1.78 3.65 6.35
C ARG A 77 -3.11 3.93 5.65
N LEU A 78 -3.83 4.97 6.06
CA LEU A 78 -5.08 5.39 5.43
C LEU A 78 -4.87 5.91 4.01
N ALA A 79 -3.83 6.71 3.80
CA ALA A 79 -3.43 7.18 2.47
C ALA A 79 -3.05 6.00 1.57
N GLY A 80 -2.23 5.07 2.06
CA GLY A 80 -1.83 3.86 1.33
C GLY A 80 -3.03 2.98 0.95
N ARG A 81 -3.98 2.77 1.87
CA ARG A 81 -5.23 2.04 1.58
C ARG A 81 -6.09 2.75 0.54
N SER A 82 -6.20 4.07 0.63
CA SER A 82 -6.99 4.87 -0.33
C SER A 82 -6.38 4.81 -1.72
N LEU A 83 -5.04 4.90 -1.82
CA LEU A 83 -4.29 4.71 -3.06
C LEU A 83 -4.55 3.32 -3.66
N HIS A 84 -4.45 2.27 -2.86
CA HIS A 84 -4.71 0.91 -3.31
C HIS A 84 -6.16 0.71 -3.80
N LEU A 85 -7.17 1.20 -3.08
CA LEU A 85 -8.57 1.14 -3.51
C LEU A 85 -8.82 1.87 -4.84
N LEU A 86 -8.14 3.00 -5.06
CA LEU A 86 -8.22 3.74 -6.33
C LEU A 86 -7.56 2.94 -7.46
N GLN A 87 -6.41 2.31 -7.19
CA GLN A 87 -5.75 1.41 -8.15
C GLN A 87 -6.62 0.19 -8.49
N GLU A 88 -7.30 -0.41 -7.52
CA GLU A 88 -8.23 -1.51 -7.75
C GLU A 88 -9.41 -1.08 -8.63
N ARG A 89 -10.05 0.04 -8.29
CA ARG A 89 -11.16 0.60 -9.10
C ARG A 89 -10.71 0.94 -10.51
N TRP A 90 -9.51 1.48 -10.64
CA TRP A 90 -8.89 1.80 -11.92
C TRP A 90 -8.64 0.54 -12.76
N GLY A 91 -8.02 -0.48 -12.17
CA GLY A 91 -7.82 -1.76 -12.83
C GLY A 91 -9.14 -2.37 -13.28
N ALA A 92 -10.15 -2.38 -12.40
CA ALA A 92 -11.48 -2.90 -12.69
C ALA A 92 -12.15 -2.16 -13.86
N ALA A 93 -12.00 -0.84 -13.97
CA ALA A 93 -12.51 -0.06 -15.10
C ALA A 93 -11.88 -0.50 -16.44
N HIS A 94 -10.67 -1.05 -16.42
CA HIS A 94 -9.99 -1.62 -17.58
C HIS A 94 -10.09 -3.16 -17.66
N GLY A 95 -10.92 -3.80 -16.84
CA GLY A 95 -11.09 -5.26 -16.82
C GLY A 95 -9.86 -6.04 -16.32
N LEU A 96 -8.93 -5.36 -15.63
CA LEU A 96 -7.66 -5.91 -15.14
C LEU A 96 -7.65 -5.93 -13.61
N SER A 97 -7.10 -6.98 -13.01
CA SER A 97 -6.80 -6.97 -11.58
C SER A 97 -5.52 -6.18 -11.32
N GLU A 98 -5.29 -5.72 -10.08
CA GLU A 98 -4.06 -5.01 -9.70
C GLU A 98 -2.80 -5.81 -10.07
N GLY A 99 -2.76 -7.11 -9.76
CA GLY A 99 -1.61 -7.95 -10.11
C GLY A 99 -1.39 -8.08 -11.63
N ARG A 100 -2.46 -8.18 -12.43
CA ARG A 100 -2.35 -8.21 -13.90
C ARG A 100 -1.85 -6.87 -14.43
N MET A 101 -2.31 -5.76 -13.84
CA MET A 101 -1.83 -4.43 -14.15
C MET A 101 -0.34 -4.26 -13.81
N GLY A 102 0.09 -4.75 -12.65
CA GLY A 102 1.48 -4.74 -12.21
C GLY A 102 2.41 -5.47 -13.18
N VAL A 103 2.02 -6.67 -13.63
CA VAL A 103 2.78 -7.43 -14.64
C VAL A 103 2.89 -6.64 -15.94
N LEU A 104 1.79 -6.11 -16.48
CA LEU A 104 1.82 -5.33 -17.73
C LEU A 104 2.70 -4.09 -17.62
N PHE A 105 2.61 -3.33 -16.50
CA PHE A 105 3.47 -2.16 -16.29
C PHE A 105 4.93 -2.51 -16.18
N ARG A 106 5.27 -3.58 -15.46
CA ARG A 106 6.66 -3.99 -15.30
C ARG A 106 7.27 -4.39 -16.64
N LEU A 107 6.56 -5.19 -17.43
CA LEU A 107 7.00 -5.57 -18.78
C LEU A 107 7.07 -4.38 -19.74
N PHE A 108 6.16 -3.41 -19.61
CA PHE A 108 6.19 -2.20 -20.45
C PHE A 108 7.45 -1.36 -20.21
N ARG A 109 7.86 -1.23 -18.94
CA ARG A 109 9.00 -0.40 -18.53
C ARG A 109 10.35 -1.09 -18.64
N CYS A 110 10.40 -2.40 -18.39
CA CYS A 110 11.65 -3.16 -18.26
C CYS A 110 11.88 -4.14 -19.40
N GLY A 111 10.92 -4.26 -20.32
CA GLY A 111 10.98 -5.22 -21.41
C GLY A 111 10.65 -6.64 -20.94
N ASP A 112 11.10 -7.62 -21.72
CA ASP A 112 10.84 -9.03 -21.42
C ASP A 112 11.55 -9.43 -20.13
N MET A 113 10.86 -10.14 -19.24
CA MET A 113 11.41 -10.51 -17.94
C MET A 113 11.13 -11.97 -17.57
N PRO A 114 12.07 -12.66 -16.88
CA PRO A 114 11.79 -13.96 -16.30
C PRO A 114 10.63 -13.87 -15.29
N LEU A 115 9.82 -14.92 -15.21
CA LEU A 115 8.71 -14.95 -14.25
C LEU A 115 9.16 -14.89 -12.79
N GLY A 116 10.36 -15.40 -12.49
CA GLY A 116 10.97 -15.29 -11.16
C GLY A 116 11.26 -13.85 -10.78
N GLU A 117 11.91 -13.09 -11.67
CA GLU A 117 12.18 -11.66 -11.44
C GLU A 117 10.89 -10.84 -11.34
N LEU A 118 9.87 -11.16 -12.13
CA LEU A 118 8.54 -10.54 -11.98
C LEU A 118 7.93 -10.80 -10.59
N ALA A 119 8.15 -11.98 -10.02
CA ALA A 119 7.66 -12.32 -8.68
C ALA A 119 8.38 -11.50 -7.61
N ASP A 120 9.70 -11.37 -7.71
CA ASP A 120 10.50 -10.58 -6.77
C ASP A 120 10.17 -9.09 -6.87
N ASP A 121 10.11 -8.53 -8.08
CA ASP A 121 9.83 -7.11 -8.32
C ASP A 121 8.43 -6.69 -7.87
N LEU A 122 7.43 -7.57 -8.06
CA LEU A 122 6.05 -7.31 -7.67
C LEU A 122 5.76 -7.73 -6.23
N VAL A 123 6.75 -8.29 -5.51
CA VAL A 123 6.60 -8.81 -4.15
C VAL A 123 5.45 -9.83 -4.07
N MET A 124 5.40 -10.73 -5.06
CA MET A 124 4.38 -11.77 -5.21
C MET A 124 5.02 -13.15 -5.17
N THR A 125 4.23 -14.17 -4.83
CA THR A 125 4.72 -15.56 -4.93
C THR A 125 4.87 -15.97 -6.40
N PRO A 126 5.84 -16.84 -6.75
CA PRO A 126 5.99 -17.33 -8.12
C PRO A 126 4.71 -17.96 -8.69
N ARG A 127 3.98 -18.70 -7.84
CA ARG A 127 2.69 -19.30 -8.22
C ARG A 127 1.64 -18.24 -8.60
N ASN A 128 1.60 -17.13 -7.88
CA ASN A 128 0.69 -16.03 -8.20
C ASN A 128 1.05 -15.40 -9.54
N VAL A 129 2.33 -15.08 -9.76
CA VAL A 129 2.79 -14.51 -11.05
C VAL A 129 2.49 -15.43 -12.22
N THR A 130 2.75 -16.74 -12.10
CA THR A 130 2.40 -17.70 -13.15
C THR A 130 0.92 -17.63 -13.51
N GLY A 131 0.02 -17.62 -12.52
CA GLY A 131 -1.41 -17.48 -12.77
C GLY A 131 -1.78 -16.16 -13.44
N LEU A 132 -1.20 -15.04 -12.99
CA LEU A 132 -1.42 -13.73 -13.60
C LEU A 132 -0.99 -13.71 -15.07
N VAL A 133 0.18 -14.27 -15.38
CA VAL A 133 0.71 -14.36 -16.76
C VAL A 133 -0.16 -15.30 -17.60
N ASP A 134 -0.65 -16.42 -17.05
CA ASP A 134 -1.58 -17.31 -17.78
C ASP A 134 -2.85 -16.59 -18.21
N HIS A 135 -3.42 -15.76 -17.33
CA HIS A 135 -4.60 -14.98 -17.66
C HIS A 135 -4.29 -13.92 -18.73
N LEU A 136 -3.18 -13.21 -18.60
CA LEU A 136 -2.76 -12.19 -19.57
C LEU A 136 -2.42 -12.78 -20.94
N GLU A 137 -1.89 -14.01 -20.97
CA GLU A 137 -1.63 -14.76 -22.21
C GLU A 137 -2.92 -15.20 -22.88
N ARG A 138 -3.90 -15.71 -22.11
CA ARG A 138 -5.25 -16.00 -22.63
C ARG A 138 -5.95 -14.74 -23.16
N ASP A 139 -5.74 -13.60 -22.51
CA ASP A 139 -6.26 -12.30 -22.94
C ASP A 139 -5.50 -11.72 -24.16
N GLY A 140 -4.46 -12.40 -24.65
CA GLY A 140 -3.65 -12.00 -25.81
C GLY A 140 -2.74 -10.79 -25.54
N LEU A 141 -2.52 -10.41 -24.28
CA LEU A 141 -1.73 -9.24 -23.88
C LEU A 141 -0.26 -9.58 -23.62
N VAL A 142 0.01 -10.82 -23.23
CA VAL A 142 1.36 -11.32 -22.93
C VAL A 142 1.59 -12.61 -23.72
N SER A 143 2.85 -12.90 -24.01
CA SER A 143 3.30 -14.18 -24.56
C SER A 143 4.51 -14.66 -23.75
N ARG A 144 4.69 -15.97 -23.62
CA ARG A 144 5.92 -16.54 -23.08
C ARG A 144 6.93 -16.83 -24.18
N VAL A 145 8.18 -16.46 -23.93
CA VAL A 145 9.31 -16.75 -24.82
C VAL A 145 10.41 -17.49 -24.05
N PRO A 146 11.16 -18.39 -24.70
CA PRO A 146 12.30 -19.04 -24.07
C PRO A 146 13.31 -18.01 -23.55
N ASP A 147 13.88 -18.26 -22.38
CA ASP A 147 15.00 -17.45 -21.92
C ASP A 147 16.26 -17.80 -22.74
N PRO A 148 16.94 -16.82 -23.37
CA PRO A 148 18.15 -17.09 -24.15
C PRO A 148 19.32 -17.58 -23.28
N GLU A 149 19.35 -17.22 -22.00
CA GLU A 149 20.44 -17.55 -21.07
C GLU A 149 20.14 -18.85 -20.27
N ASP A 150 18.86 -19.20 -20.09
CA ASP A 150 18.44 -20.43 -19.41
C ASP A 150 17.28 -21.14 -20.13
N ARG A 151 17.60 -22.23 -20.83
CA ARG A 151 16.60 -23.04 -21.56
C ARG A 151 15.51 -23.66 -20.67
N ARG A 152 15.69 -23.69 -19.34
CA ARG A 152 14.68 -24.17 -18.38
C ARG A 152 13.76 -23.05 -17.87
N SER A 153 14.07 -21.80 -18.20
CA SER A 153 13.32 -20.61 -17.81
C SER A 153 12.52 -20.05 -18.99
N VAL A 154 11.48 -19.30 -18.64
CA VAL A 154 10.63 -18.59 -19.59
C VAL A 154 10.52 -17.12 -19.18
N ARG A 155 10.50 -16.26 -20.19
CA ARG A 155 10.29 -14.82 -20.02
C ARG A 155 8.88 -14.47 -20.45
N ALA A 156 8.23 -13.59 -19.72
CA ALA A 156 7.02 -12.94 -20.18
C ALA A 156 7.39 -11.77 -21.09
N ARG A 157 6.67 -11.61 -22.20
CA ARG A 157 6.82 -10.56 -23.21
C ARG A 157 5.46 -9.94 -23.50
N LEU A 158 5.38 -8.62 -23.60
CA LEU A 158 4.17 -7.96 -24.11
C LEU A 158 3.96 -8.28 -25.59
N THR A 159 2.73 -8.64 -25.95
CA THR A 159 2.30 -8.62 -27.34
C THR A 159 2.14 -7.17 -27.82
N GLU A 160 1.97 -6.97 -29.13
CA GLU A 160 1.66 -5.64 -29.67
C GLU A 160 0.35 -5.10 -29.06
N ALA A 161 -0.69 -5.95 -28.94
CA ALA A 161 -1.94 -5.60 -28.29
C ALA A 161 -1.76 -5.27 -26.80
N GLY A 162 -0.94 -6.04 -26.08
CA GLY A 162 -0.59 -5.77 -24.69
C GLY A 162 0.11 -4.43 -24.51
N ARG A 163 1.08 -4.13 -25.39
CA ARG A 163 1.82 -2.87 -25.40
C ARG A 163 0.92 -1.68 -25.69
N ALA A 164 0.05 -1.77 -26.70
CA ALA A 164 -0.90 -0.70 -27.02
C ALA A 164 -1.88 -0.45 -25.85
N ARG A 165 -2.39 -1.53 -25.24
CA ARG A 165 -3.33 -1.44 -24.12
C ARG A 165 -2.70 -0.79 -22.90
N ILE A 166 -1.50 -1.23 -22.50
CA ILE A 166 -0.87 -0.67 -21.30
C ILE A 166 -0.36 0.75 -21.51
N ASP A 167 0.07 1.12 -22.73
CA ASP A 167 0.44 2.51 -23.06
C ASP A 167 -0.76 3.46 -22.94
N ALA A 168 -1.93 3.04 -23.44
CA ALA A 168 -3.17 3.81 -23.29
C ALA A 168 -3.57 3.97 -21.81
N ILE A 169 -3.55 2.88 -21.05
CA ILE A 169 -3.86 2.91 -19.60
C ILE A 169 -2.86 3.77 -18.84
N TRP A 170 -1.57 3.74 -19.20
CA TRP A 170 -0.54 4.56 -18.55
C TRP A 170 -0.78 6.05 -18.77
N LYS A 171 -1.08 6.47 -20.00
CA LYS A 171 -1.37 7.86 -20.33
C LYS A 171 -2.59 8.38 -19.56
N GLU A 172 -3.67 7.61 -19.53
CA GLU A 172 -4.88 7.96 -18.77
C GLU A 172 -4.60 7.98 -17.25
N GLY A 173 -3.76 7.06 -16.76
CA GLY A 173 -3.38 6.95 -15.36
C GLY A 173 -2.49 8.11 -14.89
N LEU A 174 -1.57 8.59 -15.73
CA LEU A 174 -0.73 9.75 -15.42
C LEU A 174 -1.58 11.01 -15.22
N GLU A 175 -2.56 11.25 -16.09
CA GLU A 175 -3.47 12.39 -15.98
C GLU A 175 -4.28 12.35 -14.68
N ARG A 176 -4.69 11.15 -14.22
CA ARG A 176 -5.45 10.99 -12.98
C ARG A 176 -4.61 10.92 -11.71
N GLN A 177 -3.34 10.52 -11.76
CA GLN A 177 -2.47 10.56 -10.58
C GLN A 177 -2.28 11.99 -10.06
N PHE A 178 -2.41 13.00 -10.92
CA PHE A 178 -2.36 14.40 -10.51
C PHE A 178 -3.54 14.83 -9.62
N THR A 179 -4.71 14.19 -9.72
CA THR A 179 -5.87 14.61 -8.90
C THR A 179 -5.73 14.22 -7.44
N LEU A 180 -4.99 13.16 -7.11
CA LEU A 180 -4.75 12.78 -5.71
C LEU A 180 -3.81 13.72 -4.98
N VAL A 181 -2.99 14.43 -5.73
CA VAL A 181 -2.03 15.41 -5.21
C VAL A 181 -2.46 16.84 -5.51
N GLU A 182 -3.70 17.04 -6.01
CA GLU A 182 -4.25 18.37 -6.19
C GLU A 182 -4.26 19.15 -4.88
N GLY A 183 -3.86 20.41 -4.95
CA GLY A 183 -3.72 21.27 -3.78
C GLY A 183 -2.41 21.14 -3.02
N LEU A 184 -1.54 20.19 -3.36
CA LEU A 184 -0.18 20.11 -2.81
C LEU A 184 0.81 20.98 -3.61
N SER A 185 1.57 21.80 -2.90
CA SER A 185 2.71 22.54 -3.43
C SER A 185 3.89 21.61 -3.77
N LYS A 186 4.86 22.13 -4.54
CA LYS A 186 6.09 21.39 -4.87
C LYS A 186 6.89 20.99 -3.62
N ASP A 187 6.89 21.85 -2.61
CA ASP A 187 7.61 21.60 -1.36
C ASP A 187 6.90 20.52 -0.53
N GLU A 188 5.57 20.54 -0.46
CA GLU A 188 4.79 19.49 0.20
C GLU A 188 4.99 18.13 -0.48
N LEU A 189 5.02 18.09 -1.81
CA LEU A 189 5.33 16.88 -2.57
C LEU A 189 6.74 16.36 -2.31
N ALA A 190 7.73 17.25 -2.24
CA ALA A 190 9.10 16.89 -1.91
C ALA A 190 9.21 16.35 -0.47
N GLN A 191 8.51 16.98 0.48
CA GLN A 191 8.45 16.56 1.86
C GLN A 191 7.76 15.19 2.01
N LEU A 192 6.62 14.97 1.34
CA LEU A 192 5.90 13.70 1.35
C LEU A 192 6.79 12.55 0.84
N ARG A 193 7.49 12.77 -0.29
CA ARG A 193 8.45 11.81 -0.83
C ARG A 193 9.56 11.51 0.18
N HIS A 194 10.18 12.56 0.74
CA HIS A 194 11.28 12.41 1.69
C HIS A 194 10.86 11.59 2.91
N LEU A 195 9.77 11.97 3.59
CA LEU A 195 9.30 11.28 4.80
C LEU A 195 8.89 9.84 4.53
N SER A 196 8.25 9.59 3.39
CA SER A 196 7.84 8.23 2.99
C SER A 196 9.05 7.33 2.76
N LEU A 197 10.09 7.84 2.09
CA LEU A 197 11.34 7.09 1.87
C LEU A 197 12.12 6.87 3.17
N THR A 198 12.14 7.85 4.08
CA THR A 198 12.73 7.67 5.43
C THR A 198 12.06 6.53 6.19
N LEU A 199 10.73 6.39 6.10
CA LEU A 199 10.02 5.26 6.71
C LEU A 199 10.39 3.92 6.06
N VAL A 200 10.62 3.88 4.74
CA VAL A 200 11.11 2.68 4.04
C VAL A 200 12.52 2.30 4.52
N GLU A 201 13.43 3.26 4.66
CA GLU A 201 14.78 3.03 5.17
C GLU A 201 14.76 2.50 6.61
N ASN A 202 13.92 3.09 7.47
CA ASN A 202 13.75 2.63 8.84
C ASN A 202 13.17 1.21 8.90
N ALA A 203 12.16 0.90 8.07
CA ALA A 203 11.58 -0.43 8.00
C ALA A 203 12.59 -1.49 7.51
N ARG A 204 13.47 -1.15 6.56
CA ARG A 204 14.54 -2.06 6.10
C ARG A 204 15.50 -2.43 7.23
N LYS A 205 15.94 -1.44 8.02
CA LYS A 205 16.82 -1.64 9.19
C LYS A 205 16.18 -2.60 10.20
N GLU A 206 14.90 -2.40 10.52
CA GLU A 206 14.15 -3.26 11.45
C GLU A 206 13.96 -4.68 10.92
N LEU A 207 13.75 -4.84 9.61
CA LEU A 207 13.59 -6.14 8.96
C LEU A 207 14.92 -6.87 8.69
N GLY A 208 16.06 -6.30 9.08
CA GLY A 208 17.39 -6.88 8.89
C GLY A 208 17.82 -6.98 7.42
N LYS A 209 17.33 -6.08 6.57
CA LYS A 209 17.67 -5.99 5.13
C LYS A 209 18.48 -4.75 4.81
#